data_AF-A0A395CWP8-F1
#
_entry.id   AF-A0A395CWP8-F1
#
_cell.length_a   1.000
_cell.length_b   1.000
_cell.length_c   1.000
_cell.angle_alpha   90.00
_cell.angle_beta   90.00
_cell.angle_gamma   90.00
#
_symmetry.space_group_name_H-M   'P 1'
#
loop_
_entity.id
_entity.type
_entity.pdbx_description
1 polymer ?
#
loop_
_entity_poly.entity_id
_entity_poly.type
_entity_poly.pdbx_seq_one_letter_code
_entity_poly.pdbx_strand_id
1 'polypeptide(L)'
;MAPRPFWKGYLKLSLVTCPVALTPAVTESEKLRFHTLDRKTGHRVVSRYVDAESGEPVEKDEQAKGYPRGEKDYVLLEDDELEAIRLESAHTIDIETFAPASDIDWIWYDRPHYLTPDDPVGEEAFAVIRDAMRSTRTVGVARLVLHAHERAVMLEPRDKGVVLWTLRYGDELRDRF
;
A
#
# COMPACT_ATOMS: atom_id res chain seq x y z
N MET A 1 14.35 -16.77 -0.65
CA MET A 1 14.76 -15.42 -0.20
C MET A 1 13.73 -14.98 0.82
N ALA A 2 14.12 -14.54 2.02
CA ALA A 2 13.14 -14.05 3.01
C ALA A 2 12.38 -12.87 2.37
N PRO A 3 11.03 -12.88 2.37
CA PRO A 3 10.28 -11.83 1.72
C PRO A 3 10.59 -10.51 2.44
N ARG A 4 11.08 -9.52 1.69
CA ARG A 4 11.39 -8.21 2.24
C ARG A 4 10.07 -7.55 2.64
N PRO A 5 9.96 -7.02 3.87
CA PRO A 5 8.78 -6.30 4.27
C PRO A 5 8.59 -5.11 3.32
N PHE A 6 7.39 -5.03 2.77
CA PHE A 6 6.98 -3.98 1.83
C PHE A 6 6.68 -2.67 2.56
N TRP A 7 6.24 -2.76 3.82
CA TRP A 7 5.95 -1.62 4.67
C TRP A 7 6.23 -1.98 6.13
N LYS A 8 6.62 -0.99 6.94
CA LYS A 8 6.81 -1.10 8.38
C LYS A 8 6.11 0.06 9.06
N GLY A 9 5.56 -0.20 10.25
CA GLY A 9 4.86 0.81 11.02
C GLY A 9 4.32 0.26 12.32
N TYR A 10 3.25 0.84 12.81
CA TYR A 10 2.66 0.50 14.10
C TYR A 10 1.21 0.07 13.93
N LEU A 11 0.82 -1.03 14.58
CA LEU A 11 -0.57 -1.41 14.76
C LEU A 11 -1.04 -0.84 16.10
N LYS A 12 -2.06 0.00 16.05
CA LYS A 12 -2.65 0.68 17.19
C LYS A 12 -4.08 0.20 17.41
N LEU A 13 -4.39 -0.14 18.65
CA LEU A 13 -5.73 -0.40 19.14
C LEU A 13 -5.93 0.39 20.42
N SER A 14 -6.63 1.53 20.33
CA SER A 14 -6.84 2.44 21.45
C SER A 14 -5.50 2.89 22.08
N LEU A 15 -5.10 2.31 23.21
CA LEU A 15 -3.84 2.62 23.92
C LEU A 15 -2.71 1.61 23.68
N VAL A 16 -3.00 0.51 23.00
CA VAL A 16 -2.03 -0.54 22.71
C VAL A 16 -1.40 -0.26 21.35
N THR A 17 -0.07 -0.15 21.31
CA THR A 17 0.69 0.05 20.08
C THR A 17 1.75 -1.03 19.97
N CYS A 18 1.86 -1.69 18.82
CA CYS A 18 2.91 -2.66 18.55
C CYS A 18 3.54 -2.43 17.16
N PRO A 19 4.87 -2.50 17.04
CA PRO A 19 5.53 -2.38 15.75
C PRO A 19 5.27 -3.64 14.91
N VAL A 20 4.95 -3.41 13.64
CA VAL A 20 4.53 -4.45 12.71
C VAL A 20 5.18 -4.23 11.35
N ALA A 21 5.35 -5.34 10.64
CA ALA A 21 5.81 -5.39 9.27
C ALA A 21 4.73 -6.00 8.38
N LEU A 22 4.56 -5.40 7.20
CA LEU A 22 3.61 -5.83 6.19
C LEU A 22 4.36 -6.42 5.00
N THR A 23 3.96 -7.61 4.58
CA THR A 23 4.56 -8.34 3.46
C THR A 23 3.47 -8.80 2.50
N PRO A 24 3.62 -8.68 1.18
CA PRO A 24 2.62 -9.19 0.25
C PRO A 24 2.39 -10.69 0.45
N ALA A 25 1.13 -11.13 0.52
CA ALA A 25 0.79 -12.54 0.66
C ALA A 25 0.83 -13.28 -0.69
N VAL A 26 0.76 -12.52 -1.79
CA VAL A 26 0.94 -13.02 -3.15
C VAL A 26 2.39 -12.83 -3.58
N THR A 27 2.97 -13.86 -4.16
CA THR A 27 4.22 -13.70 -4.91
C THR A 27 3.85 -13.11 -6.26
N GLU A 28 4.53 -12.05 -6.69
CA GLU A 28 4.57 -11.74 -8.11
C GLU A 28 5.30 -12.90 -8.79
N SER A 29 4.55 -13.90 -9.25
CA SER A 29 5.07 -14.95 -10.12
C SER A 29 5.97 -14.28 -11.15
N GLU A 30 7.21 -14.74 -11.33
CA GLU A 30 8.21 -14.15 -12.22
C GLU A 30 7.56 -13.78 -13.56
N LYS A 31 7.05 -12.55 -13.67
CA LYS A 31 6.55 -12.03 -14.94
C LYS A 31 7.80 -12.00 -15.78
N LEU A 32 7.87 -12.84 -16.80
CA LEU A 32 8.93 -12.82 -17.81
C LEU A 32 9.17 -11.36 -18.18
N ARG A 33 10.26 -10.77 -17.65
CA ARG A 33 10.58 -9.37 -17.88
C ARG A 33 11.31 -9.33 -19.20
N PHE A 34 10.59 -8.98 -20.25
CA PHE A 34 11.21 -8.73 -21.54
C PHE A 34 11.93 -7.38 -21.48
N HIS A 35 13.21 -7.37 -21.86
CA HIS A 35 13.91 -6.13 -22.15
C HIS A 35 13.66 -5.75 -23.60
N THR A 36 13.34 -4.48 -23.85
CA THR A 36 13.31 -3.95 -25.21
C THR A 36 14.74 -3.91 -25.75
N LEU A 37 14.99 -4.63 -26.84
CA LEU A 37 16.27 -4.64 -27.53
C LEU A 37 16.13 -3.96 -28.89
N ASP A 38 17.16 -3.24 -29.30
CA ASP A 38 17.28 -2.80 -30.69
C ASP A 38 17.51 -4.04 -31.56
N ARG A 39 16.61 -4.27 -32.51
CA ARG A 39 16.63 -5.45 -33.39
C ARG A 39 17.89 -5.53 -34.24
N LYS A 40 18.54 -4.40 -34.55
CA LYS A 40 19.73 -4.36 -35.42
C LYS A 40 21.02 -4.65 -34.64
N THR A 41 21.14 -4.11 -33.42
CA THR A 41 22.36 -4.18 -32.62
C THR A 41 22.30 -5.22 -31.50
N GLY A 42 21.10 -5.67 -31.13
CA GLY A 42 20.86 -6.53 -29.97
C GLY A 42 21.03 -5.81 -28.62
N HIS A 43 21.32 -4.52 -28.63
CA HIS A 43 21.55 -3.74 -27.41
C HIS A 43 20.24 -3.38 -26.72
N ARG A 44 20.30 -3.22 -25.39
CA ARG A 44 19.14 -2.80 -24.59
C ARG A 44 18.77 -1.35 -24.89
N VAL A 45 17.49 -1.12 -25.20
CA VAL A 45 16.92 0.22 -25.34
C VAL A 45 16.69 0.82 -23.95
N VAL A 46 17.12 2.06 -23.77
CA VAL A 46 16.92 2.85 -22.55
C VAL A 46 15.96 4.00 -22.83
N SER A 47 15.06 4.27 -21.89
CA SER A 47 14.14 5.41 -21.96
C SER A 47 14.77 6.64 -21.30
N ARG A 48 14.64 7.81 -21.94
CA ARG A 48 15.00 9.11 -21.36
C ARG A 48 13.82 10.05 -21.50
N TYR A 49 13.56 10.85 -20.46
CA TYR A 49 12.57 11.93 -20.52
C TYR A 49 13.15 13.10 -21.31
N VAL A 50 12.35 13.64 -22.22
CA VAL A 50 12.71 14.80 -23.06
C VAL A 50 11.59 15.83 -22.97
N ASP A 51 11.93 17.11 -23.08
CA ASP A 51 10.97 18.19 -23.13
C ASP A 51 10.14 18.09 -24.42
N ALA A 52 8.84 18.33 -24.31
CA ALA A 52 7.91 18.10 -25.41
C ALA A 52 8.01 19.17 -26.51
N GLU A 53 8.54 20.37 -26.21
CA GLU A 53 8.66 21.47 -27.16
C GLU A 53 10.08 21.55 -27.75
N SER A 54 11.12 21.45 -26.92
CA SER A 54 12.52 21.55 -27.34
C SER A 54 13.10 20.21 -27.83
N GLY A 55 12.55 19.08 -27.36
CA GLY A 55 13.10 17.74 -27.61
C GLY A 55 14.41 17.46 -26.86
N GLU A 56 14.84 18.38 -26.00
CA GLU A 56 16.06 18.23 -25.21
C GLU A 56 15.82 17.30 -24.01
N PRO A 57 16.82 16.51 -23.60
CA PRO A 57 16.67 15.66 -22.43
C PRO A 57 16.54 16.46 -21.14
N VAL A 58 15.61 16.05 -20.28
CA VAL A 58 15.38 16.69 -18.98
C VAL A 58 16.01 15.83 -17.89
N GLU A 59 16.92 16.42 -17.11
CA GLU A 59 17.54 15.73 -15.98
C GLU A 59 16.54 15.52 -14.85
N LYS A 60 16.81 14.53 -13.99
CA LYS A 60 15.85 14.11 -12.96
C LYS A 60 15.49 15.24 -11.99
N ASP A 61 16.47 16.07 -11.64
CA ASP A 61 16.29 17.19 -10.71
C ASP A 61 15.51 18.37 -11.33
N GLU A 62 15.32 18.37 -12.65
CA GLU A 62 14.54 19.37 -13.39
C GLU A 62 13.13 18.87 -13.73
N GLN A 63 12.78 17.64 -13.32
CA GLN A 63 11.46 17.06 -13.53
C GLN A 63 10.53 17.38 -12.35
N ALA A 64 9.35 17.95 -12.64
CA ALA A 64 8.31 18.21 -11.65
C ALA A 64 6.98 17.54 -12.05
N LYS A 65 6.09 17.30 -11.08
CA LYS A 65 4.75 16.77 -11.34
C LYS A 65 3.77 17.93 -11.54
N GLY A 66 3.08 17.97 -12.69
CA GLY A 66 2.05 18.96 -12.96
C GLY A 66 0.64 18.39 -12.81
N TYR A 67 -0.24 19.03 -12.05
CA TYR A 67 -1.67 18.73 -12.02
C TYR A 67 -2.44 19.66 -12.98
N PRO A 68 -3.22 19.14 -13.94
CA PRO A 68 -3.89 19.97 -14.94
C PRO A 68 -5.06 20.76 -14.32
N ARG A 69 -5.08 22.08 -14.53
CA ARG A 69 -6.18 22.97 -14.12
C ARG A 69 -7.02 23.46 -15.31
N GLY A 70 -6.55 23.26 -16.54
CA GLY A 70 -7.22 23.63 -17.78
C GLY A 70 -6.39 23.24 -19.01
N GLU A 71 -6.78 23.71 -20.19
CA GLU A 71 -5.95 23.51 -21.39
C GLU A 71 -4.62 24.26 -21.25
N LYS A 72 -3.52 23.49 -21.18
CA LYS A 72 -2.15 23.98 -21.04
C LYS A 72 -1.83 24.73 -19.74
N ASP A 73 -2.67 24.61 -18.72
CA ASP A 73 -2.40 25.16 -17.38
C ASP A 73 -2.15 24.01 -16.39
N TYR A 74 -0.97 24.00 -15.77
CA TYR A 74 -0.53 22.97 -14.84
C TYR A 74 -0.08 23.62 -13.54
N VAL A 75 -0.60 23.12 -12.42
CA VAL A 75 -0.06 23.44 -11.10
C VAL A 75 1.12 22.50 -10.87
N LEU A 76 2.33 23.06 -10.80
CA LEU A 76 3.52 22.31 -10.41
C LEU A 76 3.39 21.96 -8.92
N LEU A 77 3.59 20.68 -8.62
CA LEU A 77 3.67 20.13 -7.28
C LEU A 77 5.11 19.68 -7.10
N GLU A 78 5.84 20.35 -6.21
CA GLU A 78 7.18 19.92 -5.83
C GLU A 78 7.09 18.67 -4.94
N ASP A 79 8.11 17.81 -5.00
CA ASP A 79 8.10 16.52 -4.28
C ASP A 79 8.07 16.74 -2.74
N ASP A 80 8.62 17.85 -2.25
CA ASP A 80 8.60 18.29 -0.86
C ASP A 80 7.25 18.86 -0.41
N GLU A 81 6.51 19.56 -1.27
CA GLU A 81 5.12 19.95 -1.00
C GLU A 81 4.20 18.73 -0.91
N LEU A 82 4.39 17.75 -1.81
CA LEU A 82 3.71 16.46 -1.75
C LEU A 82 4.06 15.69 -0.47
N GLU A 83 5.31 15.78 -0.02
CA GLU A 83 5.78 15.17 1.22
C GLU A 83 5.20 15.84 2.47
N ALA A 84 5.05 17.16 2.47
CA ALA A 84 4.44 17.93 3.56
C ALA A 84 2.92 17.69 3.70
N ILE A 85 2.25 17.30 2.61
CA ILE A 85 0.82 16.90 2.61
C ILE A 85 0.63 15.46 3.13
N ARG A 86 1.71 14.66 3.27
CA ARG A 86 1.59 13.26 3.70
C ARG A 86 0.87 13.20 5.05
N LEU A 87 -0.23 12.44 5.08
CA LEU A 87 -1.04 12.27 6.28
C LEU A 87 -0.16 11.90 7.48
N GLU A 88 -0.38 12.54 8.63
CA GLU A 88 0.33 12.26 9.89
C GLU A 88 0.29 10.77 10.29
N SER A 89 -0.70 10.03 9.78
CA SER A 89 -0.92 8.60 10.01
C SER A 89 -0.15 7.67 9.05
N ALA A 90 0.81 8.17 8.26
CA ALA A 90 1.45 7.42 7.17
C ALA A 90 2.07 6.05 7.57
N HIS A 91 2.42 5.88 8.84
CA HIS A 91 3.08 4.69 9.36
C HIS A 91 2.28 3.97 10.45
N THR A 92 0.97 4.22 10.54
CA THR A 92 0.12 3.63 11.58
C THR A 92 -1.10 2.95 10.96
N ILE A 93 -1.40 1.75 11.43
CA ILE A 93 -2.66 1.04 11.22
C ILE A 93 -3.47 1.23 12.50
N ASP A 94 -4.48 2.10 12.48
CA ASP A 94 -5.35 2.34 13.64
C ASP A 94 -6.65 1.53 13.48
N ILE A 95 -6.88 0.57 14.37
CA ILE A 95 -8.10 -0.24 14.36
C ILE A 95 -9.26 0.63 14.88
N GLU A 96 -10.20 0.95 14.00
CA GLU A 96 -11.37 1.77 14.31
C GLU A 96 -12.48 0.95 14.96
N THR A 97 -12.72 -0.26 14.48
CA THR A 97 -13.81 -1.12 14.97
C THR A 97 -13.55 -2.61 14.69
N PHE A 98 -14.38 -3.47 15.29
CA PHE A 98 -14.43 -4.89 15.01
C PHE A 98 -15.80 -5.27 14.47
N ALA A 99 -15.82 -6.13 13.45
CA ALA A 99 -17.05 -6.62 12.84
C ALA A 99 -16.97 -8.14 12.61
N PRO A 100 -18.10 -8.86 12.53
CA PRO A 100 -18.12 -10.22 11.97
C PRO A 100 -17.52 -10.24 10.56
N ALA A 101 -16.70 -11.25 10.25
CA ALA A 101 -16.13 -11.39 8.91
C ALA A 101 -17.20 -11.49 7.80
N SER A 102 -18.38 -12.01 8.15
CA SER A 102 -19.54 -12.13 7.25
C SER A 102 -20.13 -10.80 6.80
N ASP A 103 -19.84 -9.70 7.51
CA ASP A 103 -20.39 -8.39 7.19
C ASP A 103 -19.63 -7.71 6.04
N ILE A 104 -18.45 -8.25 5.68
CA ILE A 104 -17.61 -7.73 4.60
C ILE A 104 -17.57 -8.76 3.47
N ASP A 105 -18.36 -8.51 2.43
CA ASP A 105 -18.45 -9.36 1.23
C ASP A 105 -17.10 -9.40 0.47
N TRP A 106 -16.80 -10.55 -0.14
CA TRP A 106 -15.56 -10.80 -0.89
C TRP A 106 -15.35 -9.82 -2.05
N ILE A 107 -16.43 -9.23 -2.58
CA ILE A 107 -16.34 -8.22 -3.65
C ILE A 107 -15.50 -7.00 -3.24
N TRP A 108 -15.44 -6.71 -1.94
CA TRP A 108 -14.68 -5.59 -1.40
C TRP A 108 -13.17 -5.88 -1.28
N TYR A 109 -12.73 -7.13 -1.40
CA TYR A 109 -11.34 -7.52 -1.09
C TYR A 109 -10.41 -7.25 -2.28
N ASP A 110 -9.38 -6.42 -2.10
CA ASP A 110 -8.42 -6.08 -3.14
C ASP A 110 -7.14 -6.94 -3.10
N ARG A 111 -6.21 -6.65 -2.17
CA ARG A 111 -4.91 -7.35 -2.10
C ARG A 111 -4.59 -7.84 -0.70
N PRO A 112 -4.21 -9.12 -0.53
CA PRO A 112 -3.82 -9.67 0.75
C PRO A 112 -2.35 -9.40 1.06
N HIS A 113 -2.09 -9.10 2.32
CA HIS A 113 -0.77 -8.91 2.90
C HIS A 113 -0.68 -9.65 4.23
N TYR A 114 0.46 -10.23 4.55
CA TYR A 114 0.77 -10.73 5.88
C TYR A 114 1.25 -9.60 6.77
N LEU A 115 0.59 -9.44 7.92
CA LEU A 115 0.98 -8.57 9.00
C LEU A 115 1.60 -9.41 10.12
N THR A 116 2.83 -9.07 10.51
CA THR A 116 3.59 -9.76 11.55
C THR A 116 4.24 -8.75 12.49
N PRO A 117 4.52 -9.09 13.76
CA PRO A 117 5.30 -8.21 14.63
C PRO A 117 6.71 -7.99 14.05
N ASP A 118 7.24 -6.78 14.18
CA ASP A 118 8.59 -6.41 13.71
C ASP A 118 9.65 -6.48 14.82
N ASP A 119 9.24 -6.54 16.09
CA ASP A 119 10.14 -6.69 17.24
C ASP A 119 9.59 -7.67 18.30
N PRO A 120 10.44 -8.14 19.23
CA PRO A 120 10.01 -9.04 20.31
C PRO A 120 9.07 -8.38 21.34
N VAL A 121 9.17 -7.06 21.53
CA VAL A 121 8.39 -6.33 22.56
C VAL A 121 6.92 -6.21 22.14
N GLY A 122 6.67 -6.02 20.85
CA GLY A 122 5.35 -5.95 20.24
C GLY A 122 4.68 -7.30 20.02
N GLU A 123 5.41 -8.42 20.15
CA GLU A 123 4.88 -9.75 19.87
C GLU A 123 3.74 -10.13 20.81
N GLU A 124 3.86 -9.82 22.11
CA GLU A 124 2.79 -10.08 23.09
C GLU A 124 1.53 -9.25 22.81
N ALA A 125 1.69 -7.95 22.58
CA ALA A 125 0.59 -7.04 22.26
C ALA A 125 -0.11 -7.46 20.94
N PHE A 126 0.67 -7.80 19.92
CA PHE A 126 0.16 -8.30 18.65
C PHE A 126 -0.62 -9.62 18.84
N ALA A 127 -0.08 -10.55 19.62
CA ALA A 127 -0.73 -11.83 19.92
C ALA A 127 -2.06 -11.63 20.65
N VAL A 128 -2.13 -10.72 21.62
CA VAL A 128 -3.37 -10.38 22.34
C VAL A 128 -4.44 -9.88 21.38
N ILE A 129 -4.11 -8.94 20.48
CA ILE A 129 -5.07 -8.42 19.49
C ILE A 129 -5.53 -9.54 18.54
N ARG A 130 -4.60 -10.35 18.01
CA ARG A 130 -4.89 -11.49 17.13
C ARG A 130 -5.80 -12.51 17.82
N ASP A 131 -5.50 -12.88 19.05
CA ASP A 131 -6.22 -13.93 19.78
C ASP A 131 -7.59 -13.44 20.28
N ALA A 132 -7.72 -12.14 20.57
CA ALA A 132 -9.01 -11.49 20.83
C ALA A 132 -9.92 -11.55 19.59
N MET A 133 -9.41 -11.19 18.41
CA MET A 133 -10.18 -11.33 17.15
C MET A 133 -10.58 -12.78 16.88
N ARG A 134 -9.65 -13.73 17.08
CA ARG A 134 -9.89 -15.16 16.87
C ARG A 134 -10.96 -15.71 17.81
N SER A 135 -10.89 -15.36 19.10
CA SER A 135 -11.84 -15.85 20.12
C SER A 135 -13.24 -15.28 19.93
N THR A 136 -13.34 -14.02 19.51
CA THR A 136 -14.62 -13.34 19.24
C THR A 136 -15.17 -13.60 17.84
N ARG A 137 -14.41 -14.25 16.96
CA ARG A 137 -14.75 -14.47 15.54
C ARG A 137 -15.01 -13.17 14.80
N THR A 138 -14.22 -12.15 15.09
CA THR A 138 -14.30 -10.84 14.47
C THR A 138 -13.07 -10.56 13.61
N VAL A 139 -13.20 -9.57 12.73
CA VAL A 139 -12.12 -8.94 11.99
C VAL A 139 -12.00 -7.49 12.45
N GLY A 140 -10.77 -6.97 12.43
CA GLY A 140 -10.52 -5.55 12.68
C GLY A 140 -10.73 -4.75 11.40
N VAL A 141 -11.41 -3.61 11.49
CA VAL A 141 -11.49 -2.63 10.40
C VAL A 141 -10.62 -1.45 10.78
N ALA A 142 -9.72 -1.08 9.87
CA ALA A 142 -8.72 -0.04 10.12
C ALA A 142 -8.47 0.79 8.86
N ARG A 143 -7.63 1.81 9.01
CA ARG A 143 -7.06 2.57 7.89
C ARG A 143 -5.55 2.49 7.90
N LEU A 144 -4.99 2.50 6.70
CA LEU A 144 -3.56 2.37 6.43
C LEU A 144 -3.23 3.26 5.23
N VAL A 145 -2.12 3.98 5.28
CA VAL A 145 -1.60 4.71 4.13
C VAL A 145 -0.61 3.81 3.37
N LEU A 146 -0.96 3.45 2.13
CA LEU A 146 -0.06 2.77 1.19
C LEU A 146 0.16 3.66 -0.03
N HIS A 147 1.42 3.82 -0.45
CA HIS A 147 1.79 4.60 -1.64
C HIS A 147 1.16 6.02 -1.67
N ALA A 148 1.18 6.73 -0.54
CA ALA A 148 0.58 8.06 -0.37
C ALA A 148 -0.96 8.11 -0.47
N HIS A 149 -1.65 6.98 -0.49
CA HIS A 149 -3.10 6.91 -0.44
C HIS A 149 -3.57 6.19 0.83
N GLU A 150 -4.47 6.83 1.58
CA GLU A 150 -5.19 6.16 2.65
C GLU A 150 -6.13 5.10 2.05
N ARG A 151 -6.14 3.91 2.65
CA ARG A 151 -7.01 2.80 2.27
C ARG A 151 -7.66 2.21 3.51
N ALA A 152 -8.94 1.86 3.38
CA ALA A 152 -9.60 0.98 4.31
C ALA A 152 -9.00 -0.42 4.22
N VAL A 153 -8.79 -1.07 5.37
CA VAL A 153 -8.22 -2.40 5.46
C VAL A 153 -8.99 -3.26 6.45
N MET A 154 -9.04 -4.56 6.17
CA MET A 154 -9.57 -5.59 7.06
C MET A 154 -8.43 -6.44 7.61
N LEU A 155 -8.36 -6.58 8.93
CA LEU A 155 -7.42 -7.42 9.65
C LEU A 155 -8.10 -8.72 10.06
N GLU A 156 -7.68 -9.83 9.46
CA GLU A 156 -8.21 -11.16 9.72
C GLU A 156 -7.18 -12.02 10.46
N PRO A 157 -7.48 -12.53 11.68
CA PRO A 157 -6.54 -13.36 12.42
C PRO A 157 -6.28 -14.69 11.70
N ARG A 158 -5.01 -14.99 11.40
CA ARG A 158 -4.62 -16.20 10.65
C ARG A 158 -3.37 -16.84 11.23
N ASP A 159 -3.48 -18.12 11.61
CA ASP A 159 -2.38 -18.88 12.21
C ASP A 159 -1.67 -18.10 13.32
N LYS A 160 -0.37 -17.80 13.15
CA LYS A 160 0.44 -16.98 14.08
C LYS A 160 0.46 -15.49 13.74
N GLY A 161 -0.12 -15.07 12.62
CA GLY A 161 -0.12 -13.70 12.14
C GLY A 161 -1.52 -13.13 11.97
N VAL A 162 -1.60 -12.08 11.16
CA VAL A 162 -2.85 -11.49 10.69
C VAL A 162 -2.74 -11.34 9.18
N VAL A 163 -3.79 -11.69 8.45
CA VAL A 163 -3.93 -11.33 7.04
C VAL A 163 -4.61 -9.97 6.97
N LEU A 164 -3.92 -9.00 6.40
CA LEU A 164 -4.45 -7.68 6.10
C LEU A 164 -4.92 -7.67 4.65
N TRP A 165 -6.22 -7.44 4.45
CA TRP A 165 -6.81 -7.20 3.14
C TRP A 165 -6.95 -5.70 2.93
N THR A 166 -6.39 -5.18 1.83
CA THR A 166 -6.83 -3.86 1.35
C THR A 166 -8.25 -3.98 0.82
N LEU A 167 -9.09 -2.99 1.14
CA LEU A 167 -10.47 -2.96 0.68
C LEU A 167 -10.61 -1.97 -0.48
N ARG A 168 -11.51 -2.30 -1.41
CA ARG A 168 -11.97 -1.40 -2.47
C ARG A 168 -12.94 -0.38 -1.89
N TYR A 169 -12.92 0.84 -2.41
CA TYR A 169 -13.98 1.82 -2.16
C TYR A 169 -15.16 1.63 -3.12
N GLY A 170 -16.32 2.19 -2.78
CA GLY A 170 -17.56 2.01 -3.53
C GLY A 170 -17.48 2.53 -4.97
N ASP A 171 -16.66 3.54 -5.22
CA ASP A 171 -16.38 4.09 -6.55
C ASP A 171 -15.49 3.18 -7.41
N GLU A 172 -14.75 2.24 -6.80
CA GLU A 172 -13.96 1.24 -7.51
C GLU A 172 -14.82 0.04 -7.97
N LEU A 173 -16.02 -0.12 -7.40
CA LEU A 173 -16.98 -1.14 -7.81
C LEU A 173 -17.99 -0.56 -8.79
N ARG A 174 -18.26 -1.29 -9.87
CA ARG A 174 -19.31 -0.91 -10.80
C ARG A 174 -20.68 -1.19 -10.17
N ASP A 175 -21.58 -0.22 -10.25
CA ASP A 175 -22.96 -0.34 -9.76
C ASP A 175 -23.79 -1.45 -10.44
N ARG A 176 -23.38 -1.92 -11.63
CA ARG A 176 -24.12 -2.93 -12.41
C ARG A 176 -23.19 -3.94 -13.08
N PHE A 177 -23.69 -5.17 -13.19
CA PHE A 177 -23.11 -6.27 -13.96
C PHE A 177 -23.35 -6.09 -15.46
#